data_AF-A0A2N2MUQ9-F1
#
_entry.id   AF-A0A2N2MUQ9-F1
#
_cell.length_a   1.000
_cell.length_b   1.000
_cell.length_c   1.000
_cell.angle_alpha   90.00
_cell.angle_beta   90.00
_cell.angle_gamma   90.00
#
_symmetry.space_group_name_H-M   'P 1'
#
loop_
_entity.id
_entity.type
_entity.pdbx_description
1 polymer ?
#
loop_
_entity_poly.entity_id
_entity_poly.type
_entity_poly.pdbx_seq_one_letter_code
_entity_poly.pdbx_strand_id
1 'polypeptide(L)'
;MQNKRQIGFMIAILIGLAAGLVIGWLLIKTPIRNASLSSLRGDYQADYVLMVAEKFAVDQDILTATALLRDIASSDPAASIKNALILGQQLGYSPRELQLITLLETAVGASSSNLISATPSVEVAP
;
A
#
# COMPACT_ATOMS: atom_id res chain seq x y z
N MET A 1 56.43 23.61 15.01
CA MET A 1 56.33 22.33 14.25
C MET A 1 55.09 21.48 14.61
N GLN A 2 54.04 22.03 15.25
CA GLN A 2 52.89 21.24 15.74
C GLN A 2 51.73 21.06 14.73
N ASN A 3 51.60 21.98 13.76
CA ASN A 3 50.40 22.07 12.92
C ASN A 3 50.35 20.99 11.81
N LYS A 4 51.50 20.52 11.33
CA LYS A 4 51.57 19.52 10.24
C LYS A 4 50.94 18.17 10.62
N ARG A 5 51.04 17.77 11.89
CA ARG A 5 50.48 16.50 12.37
C ARG A 5 48.94 16.54 12.47
N GLN A 6 48.40 17.68 12.88
CA GLN A 6 46.94 17.88 12.98
C GLN A 6 46.28 17.97 11.60
N ILE A 7 46.96 18.59 10.62
CA ILE A 7 46.49 18.67 9.23
C ILE A 7 46.39 17.27 8.62
N GLY A 8 47.41 16.42 8.80
CA GLY A 8 47.37 15.04 8.31
C GLY A 8 46.22 14.23 8.94
N PHE A 9 45.98 14.41 10.24
CA PHE A 9 44.86 13.77 10.92
C PHE A 9 43.50 14.23 10.38
N MET A 10 43.33 15.53 10.11
CA MET A 10 42.08 16.07 9.56
C MET A 10 41.82 15.57 8.13
N ILE A 11 42.87 15.48 7.31
CA ILE A 11 42.78 14.93 5.95
C ILE A 11 42.38 13.45 5.99
N ALA A 12 42.95 12.65 6.89
CA ALA A 12 42.60 11.25 7.02
C ALA A 12 41.11 11.04 7.40
N ILE A 13 40.57 11.89 8.29
CA ILE A 13 39.14 11.87 8.64
C ILE A 13 38.28 12.24 7.43
N LEU A 14 38.65 13.29 6.70
CA LEU A 14 37.93 13.74 5.50
C LEU A 14 37.89 12.65 4.42
N ILE A 15 39.02 11.97 4.20
CA ILE A 15 39.11 10.85 3.26
C ILE A 15 38.24 9.69 3.73
N GLY A 16 38.28 9.34 5.02
CA GLY A 16 37.46 8.27 5.58
C GLY A 16 35.97 8.54 5.46
N LEU A 17 35.53 9.77 5.74
CA LEU A 17 34.14 10.21 5.57
C LEU A 17 33.72 10.17 4.10
N ALA A 18 34.53 10.73 3.21
CA ALA A 18 34.24 10.74 1.78
C ALA A 18 34.15 9.31 1.22
N ALA A 19 35.10 8.45 1.57
CA ALA A 19 35.10 7.05 1.15
C ALA A 19 33.90 6.30 1.72
N GLY A 20 33.60 6.45 3.02
CA GLY A 20 32.45 5.83 3.66
C GLY A 20 31.12 6.26 3.05
N LEU A 21 30.97 7.55 2.70
CA LEU A 21 29.78 8.08 2.05
C LEU A 21 29.64 7.54 0.62
N VAL A 22 30.72 7.54 -0.17
CA VAL A 22 30.70 7.00 -1.54
C VAL A 22 30.35 5.52 -1.53
N ILE A 23 30.94 4.74 -0.62
CA ILE A 23 30.65 3.30 -0.49
C ILE A 23 29.21 3.06 -0.02
N GLY A 24 28.79 3.73 1.05
CA GLY A 24 27.45 3.55 1.62
C GLY A 24 26.33 4.03 0.69
N TRP A 25 26.58 5.06 -0.13
CA TRP A 25 25.55 5.67 -0.97
C TRP A 25 25.53 5.11 -2.41
N LEU A 26 26.70 4.89 -3.02
CA LEU A 26 26.79 4.56 -4.43
C LEU A 26 26.97 3.06 -4.69
N LEU A 27 27.69 2.37 -3.80
CA LEU A 27 28.03 0.95 -3.96
C LEU A 27 27.00 0.03 -3.28
N ILE A 28 26.51 0.39 -2.10
CA ILE A 28 25.47 -0.35 -1.39
C ILE A 28 24.10 0.24 -1.74
N LYS A 29 23.62 -0.01 -2.96
CA LYS A 29 22.20 0.17 -3.25
C LYS A 29 21.46 -1.04 -2.67
N THR A 30 20.65 -0.83 -1.64
CA THR A 30 19.62 -1.82 -1.28
C THR A 30 18.64 -1.91 -2.45
N PRO A 31 18.55 -3.05 -3.16
CA PRO A 31 17.52 -3.20 -4.15
C PRO A 31 16.19 -3.20 -3.40
N ILE A 32 15.37 -2.16 -3.56
CA ILE A 32 13.96 -2.19 -3.22
C ILE A 32 13.30 -3.13 -4.24
N ARG A 33 13.58 -4.43 -4.12
CA ARG A 33 13.16 -5.43 -5.11
C ARG A 33 11.80 -6.03 -4.78
N ASN A 34 11.35 -5.92 -3.53
CA ASN A 34 10.19 -6.65 -3.01
C ASN A 34 9.33 -5.80 -2.06
N ALA A 35 9.16 -4.50 -2.31
CA ALA A 35 8.19 -3.70 -1.56
C ALA A 35 6.78 -4.05 -2.07
N SER A 36 6.16 -5.06 -1.45
CA SER A 36 4.78 -5.44 -1.71
C SER A 36 3.83 -4.28 -1.34
N LEU A 37 2.71 -4.13 -2.04
CA LEU A 37 1.68 -3.15 -1.69
C LEU A 37 1.15 -3.34 -0.27
N SER A 38 1.14 -4.58 0.22
CA SER A 38 0.82 -4.91 1.62
C SER A 38 1.79 -4.31 2.65
N SER A 39 2.99 -3.88 2.25
CA SER A 39 3.98 -3.25 3.14
C SER A 39 3.86 -1.72 3.23
N LEU A 40 2.95 -1.11 2.47
CA LEU A 40 2.70 0.34 2.56
C LEU A 40 2.22 0.71 3.97
N ARG A 41 2.57 1.93 4.41
CA ARG A 41 1.98 2.54 5.61
C ARG A 41 0.47 2.73 5.39
N GLY A 42 -0.30 2.66 6.47
CA GLY A 42 -1.77 2.61 6.40
C GLY A 42 -2.41 3.80 5.65
N ASP A 43 -1.82 4.99 5.72
CA ASP A 43 -2.26 6.16 4.94
C ASP A 43 -2.11 5.95 3.43
N TYR A 44 -0.97 5.44 2.96
CA TYR A 44 -0.79 5.11 1.55
C TYR A 44 -1.65 3.92 1.10
N GLN A 45 -1.96 2.99 2.01
CA GLN A 45 -2.92 1.93 1.71
C GLN A 45 -4.33 2.52 1.52
N ALA A 46 -4.73 3.49 2.36
CA ALA A 46 -6.01 4.18 2.23
C ALA A 46 -6.10 4.95 0.89
N ASP A 47 -5.03 5.64 0.50
CA ASP A 47 -4.96 6.34 -0.80
C ASP A 47 -5.09 5.35 -1.98
N TYR A 48 -4.47 4.17 -1.88
CA TYR A 48 -4.65 3.14 -2.91
C TYR A 48 -6.08 2.61 -2.97
N VAL A 49 -6.73 2.37 -1.82
CA VAL A 49 -8.14 1.97 -1.79
C VAL A 49 -9.02 3.04 -2.45
N LEU A 50 -8.74 4.33 -2.23
CA LEU A 50 -9.41 5.42 -2.92
C LEU A 50 -9.22 5.36 -4.44
N MET A 51 -7.99 5.13 -4.93
CA MET A 51 -7.75 4.94 -6.37
C MET A 51 -8.53 3.76 -6.96
N VAL A 52 -8.63 2.65 -6.22
CA VAL A 52 -9.46 1.50 -6.63
C VAL A 52 -10.94 1.88 -6.64
N ALA A 53 -11.41 2.65 -5.65
CA ALA A 53 -12.79 3.12 -5.57
C ALA A 53 -13.16 4.07 -6.72
N GLU A 54 -12.26 4.98 -7.08
CA GLU A 54 -12.41 5.87 -8.24
C GLU A 54 -12.49 5.07 -9.55
N LYS A 55 -11.58 4.12 -9.74
CA LYS A 55 -11.60 3.22 -10.91
C LYS A 55 -12.89 2.42 -10.97
N PHE A 56 -13.32 1.86 -9.84
CA PHE A 56 -14.59 1.12 -9.75
C PHE A 56 -15.79 2.02 -10.07
N ALA A 57 -15.82 3.26 -9.59
CA ALA A 57 -16.92 4.17 -9.87
C ALA A 57 -17.10 4.45 -11.37
N VAL A 58 -15.99 4.47 -12.14
CA VAL A 58 -16.00 4.65 -13.60
C VAL A 58 -16.31 3.34 -14.33
N ASP A 59 -15.60 2.27 -14.01
CA ASP A 59 -15.63 1.02 -14.79
C ASP A 59 -16.76 0.07 -14.34
N GLN A 60 -17.28 0.24 -13.12
CA GLN A 60 -18.27 -0.64 -12.46
C GLN A 60 -17.86 -2.13 -12.42
N ASP A 61 -16.57 -2.42 -12.56
CA ASP A 61 -16.02 -3.78 -12.55
C ASP A 61 -15.57 -4.21 -11.15
N ILE A 62 -16.42 -4.99 -10.48
CA ILE A 62 -16.16 -5.50 -9.12
C ILE A 62 -15.03 -6.53 -9.13
N LEU A 63 -14.91 -7.35 -10.17
CA LEU A 63 -13.89 -8.40 -10.23
C LEU A 63 -12.50 -7.78 -10.30
N THR A 64 -12.34 -6.74 -11.12
CA THR A 64 -11.08 -6.00 -11.19
C THR A 64 -10.81 -5.26 -9.88
N ALA A 65 -11.80 -4.59 -9.29
CA ALA A 65 -11.62 -3.87 -8.03
C ALA A 65 -11.21 -4.80 -6.87
N THR A 66 -11.88 -5.95 -6.75
CA THR A 66 -11.55 -6.95 -5.73
C THR A 66 -10.17 -7.57 -5.95
N ALA A 67 -9.76 -7.82 -7.20
CA ALA A 67 -8.41 -8.28 -7.52
C ALA A 67 -7.35 -7.27 -7.07
N LEU A 68 -7.55 -5.98 -7.37
CA LEU A 68 -6.62 -4.91 -6.98
C LEU A 68 -6.52 -4.75 -5.46
N LEU A 69 -7.62 -4.90 -4.71
CA LEU A 69 -7.60 -4.84 -3.25
C LEU A 69 -6.83 -6.00 -2.61
N ARG A 70 -6.79 -7.17 -3.25
CA ARG A 70 -6.03 -8.34 -2.78
C ARG A 70 -4.52 -8.13 -2.82
N ASP A 71 -4.02 -7.16 -3.59
CA ASP A 71 -2.60 -6.80 -3.63
C ASP A 71 -2.13 -6.12 -2.34
N ILE A 72 -3.05 -5.49 -1.59
CA ILE A 72 -2.75 -4.91 -0.27
C ILE A 72 -3.12 -5.87 0.85
N ALA A 73 -4.33 -6.45 0.81
CA ALA A 73 -4.82 -7.38 1.82
C ALA A 73 -5.34 -8.65 1.17
N SER A 74 -4.42 -9.57 0.90
CA SER A 74 -4.71 -10.82 0.21
C SER A 74 -5.69 -11.73 0.95
N SER A 75 -5.83 -11.56 2.27
CA SER A 75 -6.73 -12.34 3.13
C SER A 75 -8.11 -11.71 3.33
N ASP A 76 -8.22 -10.38 3.38
CA ASP A 76 -9.51 -9.70 3.62
C ASP A 76 -9.56 -8.30 2.95
N PRO A 77 -9.99 -8.24 1.68
CA PRO A 77 -10.19 -6.99 0.96
C PRO A 77 -11.20 -6.06 1.64
N ALA A 78 -12.21 -6.59 2.34
CA ALA A 78 -13.25 -5.79 2.98
C ALA A 78 -12.70 -5.07 4.23
N ALA A 79 -11.79 -5.69 4.97
CA ALA A 79 -11.09 -5.03 6.07
C ALA A 79 -10.27 -3.82 5.59
N SER A 80 -9.60 -3.91 4.43
CA SER A 80 -8.86 -2.78 3.87
C SER A 80 -9.75 -1.60 3.52
N ILE A 81 -10.95 -1.83 2.99
CA ILE A 81 -11.91 -0.76 2.69
C ILE A 81 -12.36 -0.06 3.96
N LYS A 82 -12.69 -0.82 5.01
CA LYS A 82 -13.09 -0.26 6.31
C LYS A 82 -11.98 0.56 6.95
N ASN A 83 -10.75 0.05 6.91
CA ASN A 83 -9.58 0.78 7.41
C ASN A 83 -9.35 2.08 6.63
N ALA A 84 -9.54 2.05 5.31
CA ALA A 84 -9.45 3.24 4.47
C ALA A 84 -10.53 4.29 4.80
N LEU A 85 -11.76 3.88 5.12
CA LEU A 85 -12.81 4.81 5.58
C LEU A 85 -12.45 5.48 6.91
N ILE A 86 -11.92 4.71 7.87
CA ILE A 86 -11.49 5.24 9.18
C ILE A 86 -10.32 6.21 9.01
N LEU A 87 -9.30 5.81 8.26
CA LEU A 87 -8.12 6.64 8.01
C LEU A 87 -8.46 7.85 7.16
N GLY A 88 -9.29 7.72 6.14
CA GLY A 88 -9.74 8.83 5.30
C GLY A 88 -10.45 9.92 6.12
N GLN A 89 -11.28 9.54 7.10
CA GLN A 89 -11.89 10.50 8.03
C GLN A 89 -10.84 11.22 8.88
N GLN A 90 -9.83 10.51 9.36
CA GLN A 90 -8.74 11.09 10.18
C GLN A 90 -7.80 12.00 9.37
N LEU A 91 -7.57 11.65 8.10
CA LEU A 91 -6.71 12.38 7.17
C LEU A 91 -7.43 13.53 6.47
N GLY A 92 -8.75 13.67 6.66
CA GLY A 92 -9.54 14.79 6.14
C GLY A 92 -9.95 14.62 4.67
N TYR A 93 -10.19 13.39 4.22
CA TYR A 93 -10.76 13.12 2.90
C TYR A 93 -12.08 13.88 2.71
N SER A 94 -12.29 14.34 1.48
CA SER A 94 -13.50 15.05 1.09
C SER A 94 -14.74 14.14 1.17
N PRO A 95 -15.94 14.71 1.33
CA PRO A 95 -17.18 13.93 1.32
C PRO A 95 -17.36 13.07 0.06
N ARG A 96 -16.86 13.55 -1.08
CA ARG A 96 -16.90 12.80 -2.35
C ARG A 96 -16.01 11.57 -2.30
N GLU A 97 -14.78 11.69 -1.81
CA GLU A 97 -13.84 10.56 -1.72
C GLU A 97 -14.38 9.48 -0.77
N LEU A 98 -14.92 9.89 0.38
CA LEU A 98 -15.56 8.96 1.32
C LEU A 98 -16.76 8.25 0.68
N GLN A 99 -17.59 8.96 -0.11
CA GLN A 99 -18.70 8.35 -0.85
C GLN A 99 -18.24 7.29 -1.86
N LEU A 100 -17.13 7.53 -2.56
CA LEU A 100 -16.58 6.54 -3.50
C LEU A 100 -16.12 5.27 -2.78
N ILE A 101 -15.43 5.43 -1.65
CA ILE A 101 -14.98 4.29 -0.85
C ILE A 101 -16.19 3.52 -0.27
N THR A 102 -17.24 4.21 0.20
CA THR A 102 -18.48 3.57 0.66
C THR A 102 -19.24 2.85 -0.44
N LEU A 103 -19.25 3.40 -1.67
CA LEU A 103 -19.83 2.74 -2.84
C LEU A 103 -19.10 1.42 -3.11
N LEU A 104 -17.76 1.45 -3.08
CA LEU A 104 -16.93 0.25 -3.23
C LEU A 104 -17.20 -0.76 -2.11
N GLU A 105 -17.28 -0.33 -0.85
CA GLU A 105 -17.60 -1.19 0.30
C GLU A 105 -18.91 -1.96 0.08
N THR A 106 -19.97 -1.23 -0.29
CA THR A 106 -21.30 -1.79 -0.50
C THR A 106 -21.28 -2.84 -1.63
N ALA A 107 -20.59 -2.53 -2.72
CA ALA A 107 -20.54 -3.37 -3.91
C ALA A 107 -19.73 -4.66 -3.68
N VAL A 108 -18.61 -4.57 -2.96
CA VAL A 108 -17.80 -5.73 -2.55
C VAL A 108 -18.55 -6.60 -1.54
N GLY A 109 -19.26 -5.99 -0.58
CA GLY A 109 -20.09 -6.70 0.39
C GLY A 109 -21.23 -7.49 -0.28
N ALA A 110 -21.94 -6.87 -1.23
CA ALA A 110 -23.00 -7.53 -2.00
C ALA A 110 -22.47 -8.70 -2.82
N SER A 111 -21.33 -8.54 -3.51
CA SER A 111 -20.73 -9.62 -4.31
C SER A 111 -20.29 -10.81 -3.47
N SER A 112 -19.75 -10.55 -2.28
CA SER A 112 -19.39 -11.60 -1.32
C SER A 112 -20.61 -12.43 -0.91
N SER A 113 -21.77 -11.79 -0.66
CA SER A 113 -23.02 -12.51 -0.35
C SER A 113 -23.59 -13.31 -1.52
N ASN A 114 -23.40 -12.84 -2.75
CA ASN A 114 -23.89 -13.51 -3.95
C ASN A 114 -23.11 -14.81 -4.25
N LEU A 115 -21.80 -14.82 -3.97
CA LEU A 115 -20.96 -16.03 -4.08
C LEU A 115 -21.39 -17.14 -3.11
N ILE A 116 -21.93 -16.78 -1.94
CA ILE A 116 -22.45 -17.73 -0.94
C ILE A 116 -23.82 -18.29 -1.38
N SER A 117 -24.56 -17.55 -2.20
CA SER A 117 -25.87 -17.93 -2.72
C SER A 117 -25.80 -18.79 -3.99
N ALA A 118 -24.63 -18.83 -4.65
CA ALA A 118 -24.41 -19.52 -5.93
C ALA A 118 -23.92 -20.98 -5.80
N THR A 119 -23.72 -21.52 -4.60
CA THR A 119 -23.59 -22.98 -4.45
C THR A 119 -24.92 -23.62 -4.82
N PRO A 120 -25.01 -24.38 -5.93
CA PRO A 120 -26.23 -25.09 -6.25
C PRO A 120 -26.43 -26.09 -5.12
N SER A 121 -27.63 -26.07 -4.55
CA SER A 121 -28.18 -27.26 -3.90
C SER A 121 -27.91 -28.42 -4.84
N VAL A 122 -26.95 -29.28 -4.50
CA VAL A 122 -26.89 -30.63 -5.04
C VAL A 122 -28.13 -31.30 -4.47
N GLU A 123 -29.24 -31.06 -5.15
CA GLU A 123 -30.42 -31.88 -5.11
C GLU A 123 -30.02 -33.19 -5.80
N VAL A 124 -29.54 -34.14 -4.99
CA VAL A 124 -29.82 -35.54 -5.26
C VAL A 124 -30.77 -35.95 -4.16
N ALA A 125 -32.05 -35.80 -4.50
CA ALA A 125 -33.23 -36.22 -3.76
C ALA A 125 -33.24 -37.77 -3.56
N PRO A 126 -34.19 -38.30 -2.77
CA PRO A 126 -34.04 -39.39 -1.80
C PRO A 126 -33.69 -40.78 -2.34
#